data_AF-A0A351K5V5-F1
#
_entry.id   AF-A0A351K5V5-F1
#
_cell.length_a   1.000
_cell.length_b   1.000
_cell.length_c   1.000
_cell.angle_alpha   90.00
_cell.angle_beta   90.00
_cell.angle_gamma   90.00
#
_symmetry.space_group_name_H-M   'P 1'
#
loop_
_entity.id
_entity.type
_entity.pdbx_description
1 polymer ?
#
loop_
_entity_poly.entity_id
_entity_poly.type
_entity_poly.pdbx_seq_one_letter_code
_entity_poly.pdbx_strand_id
1 'polypeptide(L)'
;MKFRCEREILATALATAGRGATNSTGTSPVLSGVRLDVADDILTITGTDLELTIKVSVPVGMEEPGSTVIPARLTADIVKSLPAGSVDVELTSDNVSISAQRSQFAVRPMAVADFPSIGAPS
;
A
#
# COMPACT_ATOMS: atom_id res chain seq x y z
N MET A 1 2.64 12.11 3.02
CA MET A 1 3.19 10.81 2.59
C MET A 1 3.35 10.86 1.08
N LYS A 2 4.59 10.79 0.61
CA LYS A 2 4.93 10.87 -0.81
C LYS A 2 6.22 10.11 -1.07
N PHE A 3 6.22 9.25 -2.07
CA PHE A 3 7.39 8.45 -2.42
C PHE A 3 7.37 8.02 -3.89
N ARG A 4 8.54 7.61 -4.37
CA ARG A 4 8.76 7.02 -5.69
C ARG A 4 9.32 5.60 -5.56
N CYS A 5 8.84 4.68 -6.38
CA CYS A 5 9.31 3.28 -6.43
C CYS A 5 9.30 2.74 -7.86
N GLU A 6 10.16 1.77 -8.17
CA GLU A 6 10.08 1.05 -9.45
C GLU A 6 8.80 0.20 -9.51
N ARG A 7 8.08 0.29 -10.64
CA ARG A 7 6.78 -0.35 -10.83
C ARG A 7 6.78 -1.84 -10.49
N GLU A 8 7.81 -2.58 -10.91
CA GLU A 8 7.91 -4.03 -10.68
C GLU A 8 8.09 -4.38 -9.20
N ILE A 9 8.91 -3.60 -8.50
CA ILE A 9 9.14 -3.76 -7.06
C ILE A 9 7.84 -3.47 -6.31
N LEU A 10 7.17 -2.36 -6.63
CA LEU A 10 5.93 -1.96 -5.98
C LEU A 10 4.81 -2.98 -6.25
N ALA A 11 4.64 -3.43 -7.50
CA ALA A 11 3.63 -4.43 -7.86
C ALA A 11 3.85 -5.75 -7.10
N THR A 12 5.10 -6.20 -7.00
CA THR A 12 5.45 -7.45 -6.31
C THR A 12 5.22 -7.33 -4.80
N ALA A 13 5.59 -6.19 -4.19
CA ALA A 13 5.38 -5.93 -2.77
C ALA A 13 3.88 -5.87 -2.43
N LEU A 14 3.09 -5.13 -3.21
CA LEU A 14 1.63 -5.04 -3.05
C LEU A 14 0.95 -6.41 -3.21
N ALA A 15 1.32 -7.17 -4.25
CA ALA A 15 0.77 -8.51 -4.46
C ALA A 15 1.13 -9.46 -3.31
N THR A 16 2.32 -9.31 -2.72
CA THR A 16 2.81 -10.15 -1.63
C THR A 16 2.09 -9.85 -0.33
N ALA A 17 2.08 -8.58 0.11
CA ALA A 17 1.38 -8.16 1.31
C ALA A 17 -0.15 -8.37 1.19
N GLY A 18 -0.70 -8.13 -0.01
CA GLY A 18 -2.13 -8.32 -0.29
C GLY A 18 -2.65 -9.73 -0.09
N ARG A 19 -1.78 -10.76 -0.08
CA ARG A 19 -2.20 -12.14 0.29
C ARG A 19 -2.64 -12.25 1.75
N GLY A 20 -2.21 -11.34 2.62
CA GLY A 20 -2.70 -11.24 3.98
C GLY A 20 -4.01 -10.45 4.09
N ALA A 21 -4.34 -9.60 3.11
CA ALA A 21 -5.53 -8.73 3.13
C ALA A 21 -6.75 -9.39 2.45
N THR A 22 -7.18 -10.54 2.97
CA THR A 22 -8.23 -11.35 2.33
C THR A 22 -9.65 -10.92 2.71
N ASN A 23 -9.81 -10.23 3.85
CA ASN A 23 -11.10 -10.02 4.52
C ASN A 23 -11.95 -11.31 4.59
N SER A 24 -11.31 -12.49 4.74
CA SER A 24 -11.98 -13.79 4.61
C SER A 24 -13.05 -14.04 5.67
N THR A 25 -13.01 -13.31 6.79
CA THR A 25 -13.98 -13.41 7.89
C THR A 25 -15.12 -12.39 7.79
N GLY A 26 -15.04 -11.42 6.87
CA GLY A 26 -16.06 -10.39 6.65
C GLY A 26 -16.23 -9.39 7.79
N THR A 27 -15.28 -9.34 8.73
CA THR A 27 -15.40 -8.60 10.00
C THR A 27 -15.15 -7.10 9.87
N SER A 28 -14.32 -6.66 8.92
CA SER A 28 -14.06 -5.23 8.69
C SER A 28 -13.54 -4.93 7.28
N PRO A 29 -14.13 -3.96 6.55
CA PRO A 29 -13.67 -3.57 5.21
C PRO A 29 -12.17 -3.25 5.16
N VAL A 30 -11.61 -2.67 6.22
CA VAL A 30 -10.20 -2.26 6.29
C VAL A 30 -9.22 -3.43 6.11
N LEU A 31 -9.65 -4.67 6.42
CA LEU A 31 -8.88 -5.90 6.25
C LEU A 31 -8.80 -6.38 4.78
N SER A 32 -9.54 -5.74 3.87
CA SER A 32 -9.33 -5.87 2.42
C SER A 32 -8.27 -4.89 1.88
N GLY A 33 -7.82 -3.97 2.73
CA GLY A 33 -6.77 -3.01 2.45
C GLY A 33 -5.40 -3.49 2.92
N VAL A 34 -4.36 -2.89 2.34
CA VAL A 34 -3.00 -2.96 2.89
C VAL A 34 -2.65 -1.61 3.50
N ARG A 35 -1.98 -1.66 4.65
CA ARG A 35 -1.37 -0.48 5.27
C ARG A 35 -0.03 -0.19 4.60
N LEU A 36 0.16 1.06 4.19
CA LEU A 36 1.43 1.60 3.75
C LEU A 36 1.99 2.48 4.87
N ASP A 37 3.25 2.30 5.20
CA ASP A 37 4.03 3.17 6.07
C ASP A 37 5.34 3.53 5.38
N VAL A 38 5.63 4.82 5.25
CA VAL A 38 6.88 5.33 4.66
C VAL A 38 7.63 6.12 5.71
N ALA A 39 8.85 5.67 6.00
CA ALA A 39 9.80 6.33 6.88
C ALA A 39 11.22 5.87 6.49
N ASP A 40 12.23 6.73 6.69
CA ASP A 40 13.65 6.41 6.49
C ASP A 40 13.96 5.76 5.12
N ASP A 41 13.35 6.27 4.05
CA ASP A 41 13.45 5.74 2.67
C ASP A 41 13.00 4.28 2.50
N ILE A 42 12.21 3.78 3.45
CA ILE A 42 11.62 2.44 3.41
C ILE A 42 10.09 2.56 3.35
N LEU A 43 9.51 1.96 2.31
CA LEU A 43 8.09 1.64 2.28
C LEU A 43 7.88 0.27 2.91
N THR A 44 7.07 0.24 3.96
CA THR A 44 6.53 -0.97 4.55
C THR A 44 5.08 -1.15 4.12
N ILE A 45 4.76 -2.32 3.58
CA ILE A 45 3.40 -2.73 3.18
C ILE A 45 2.96 -3.89 4.07
N THR A 46 1.85 -3.71 4.77
CA THR A 46 1.31 -4.71 5.70
C THR A 46 -0.11 -5.10 5.29
N GLY A 47 -0.36 -6.38 5.06
CA GLY A 47 -1.71 -6.93 4.89
C GLY A 47 -2.01 -7.98 5.96
N THR A 48 -3.24 -8.00 6.46
CA THR A 48 -3.67 -8.98 7.47
C THR A 48 -5.16 -9.27 7.43
N ASP A 49 -5.51 -10.50 7.83
CA ASP A 49 -6.87 -10.96 8.11
C ASP A 49 -7.06 -11.36 9.58
N LEU A 50 -6.15 -10.89 10.45
CA LEU A 50 -6.02 -11.17 11.89
C LEU A 50 -5.45 -12.55 12.24
N GLU A 51 -5.43 -13.50 11.31
CA GLU A 51 -4.78 -14.82 11.51
C GLU A 51 -3.41 -14.85 10.85
N LEU A 52 -3.31 -14.30 9.63
CA LEU A 52 -2.08 -14.15 8.89
C LEU A 52 -1.73 -12.67 8.77
N THR A 53 -0.49 -12.32 9.08
CA THR A 53 0.08 -11.01 8.77
C THR A 53 1.24 -11.18 7.81
N ILE A 54 1.23 -10.42 6.71
CA ILE A 54 2.34 -10.35 5.78
C ILE A 54 2.85 -8.92 5.74
N LYS A 55 4.13 -8.75 6.04
CA LYS A 55 4.85 -7.48 5.99
C LYS A 55 5.94 -7.55 4.93
N VAL A 56 5.99 -6.56 4.05
CA VAL A 56 7.01 -6.43 3.00
C VAL A 56 7.63 -5.04 3.12
N SER A 57 8.95 -4.96 3.08
CA SER A 57 9.68 -3.70 3.13
C SER A 57 10.55 -3.55 1.89
N VAL A 58 10.45 -2.41 1.22
CA VAL A 58 11.21 -2.10 0.00
C VAL A 58 11.80 -0.69 0.09
N PRO A 59 13.01 -0.45 -0.44
CA PRO A 59 13.55 0.89 -0.54
C PRO A 59 12.75 1.72 -1.53
N VAL A 60 12.53 2.99 -1.20
CA VAL A 60 11.82 3.97 -2.03
C VAL A 60 12.56 5.31 -1.98
N GLY A 61 12.37 6.14 -3.00
CA GLY A 61 12.75 7.55 -2.89
C GLY A 61 11.67 8.27 -2.09
N MET A 62 11.87 8.46 -0.78
CA MET A 62 10.91 9.17 0.07
C MET A 62 11.03 10.67 -0.14
N GLU A 63 9.90 11.34 -0.36
CA GLU A 63 9.80 12.80 -0.33
C GLU A 63 9.12 13.27 0.97
N GLU A 64 8.08 12.56 1.40
CA GLU A 64 7.39 12.84 2.65
C GLU A 64 7.03 11.55 3.39
N PRO A 65 7.33 11.44 4.70
CA PRO A 65 6.91 10.29 5.49
C PRO A 65 5.38 10.26 5.68
N GLY A 66 4.89 9.14 6.18
CA GLY A 66 3.51 9.00 6.64
C GLY A 66 2.92 7.64 6.37
N SER A 67 1.63 7.50 6.65
CA SER A 67 0.93 6.22 6.60
C SER A 67 -0.47 6.35 6.03
N THR A 68 -0.94 5.33 5.33
CA THR A 68 -2.32 5.22 4.86
C THR A 68 -2.74 3.76 4.70
N VAL A 69 -4.02 3.50 4.51
CA VAL A 69 -4.54 2.18 4.13
C VAL A 69 -5.23 2.31 2.79
N ILE A 70 -4.94 1.41 1.86
CA ILE A 70 -5.53 1.42 0.52
C ILE A 70 -6.04 0.04 0.11
N PRO A 71 -7.11 -0.05 -0.72
CA PRO A 71 -7.63 -1.32 -1.19
C PRO A 71 -6.55 -2.14 -1.92
N ALA A 72 -6.25 -3.34 -1.40
CA ALA A 72 -5.07 -4.09 -1.81
C ALA A 72 -5.13 -4.51 -3.29
N ARG A 73 -6.25 -5.12 -3.68
CA ARG A 73 -6.45 -5.64 -5.04
C ARG A 73 -6.47 -4.53 -6.08
N LEU A 74 -7.29 -3.49 -5.86
CA LEU A 74 -7.40 -2.36 -6.77
C LEU A 74 -6.04 -1.68 -6.98
N THR A 75 -5.29 -1.45 -5.90
CA THR A 75 -3.96 -0.81 -5.99
C THR A 75 -2.98 -1.69 -6.77
N ALA A 76 -2.94 -2.99 -6.50
CA ALA A 76 -2.07 -3.91 -7.22
C ALA A 76 -2.40 -3.95 -8.73
N ASP A 77 -3.68 -3.95 -9.08
CA ASP A 77 -4.14 -3.93 -10.47
C ASP A 77 -3.78 -2.61 -11.17
N ILE A 78 -3.96 -1.47 -10.49
CA ILE A 78 -3.53 -0.16 -10.99
C ILE A 78 -2.03 -0.15 -11.27
N VAL A 79 -1.18 -0.51 -10.29
CA VAL A 79 0.28 -0.48 -10.45
C VAL A 79 0.74 -1.43 -11.56
N LYS A 80 0.09 -2.58 -11.73
CA LYS A 80 0.37 -3.51 -12.84
C LYS A 80 0.02 -2.92 -14.21
N SER A 81 -1.03 -2.10 -14.29
CA SER A 81 -1.49 -1.48 -15.53
C SER A 81 -0.65 -0.27 -15.97
N LEU A 82 0.18 0.28 -15.08
CA LEU A 82 1.04 1.42 -15.40
C LEU A 82 2.18 1.04 -16.37
N PRO A 83 2.66 2.00 -17.18
CA PRO A 83 3.90 1.84 -17.93
C PRO A 83 5.08 1.45 -17.03
N ALA A 84 6.06 0.73 -17.59
CA ALA A 84 7.29 0.37 -16.87
C ALA A 84 8.10 1.62 -16.45
N GLY A 85 8.89 1.45 -15.39
CA GLY A 85 9.72 2.50 -14.80
C GLY A 85 9.19 2.97 -13.44
N SER A 86 9.52 4.20 -13.08
CA SER A 86 9.21 4.75 -11.78
C SER A 86 7.73 5.15 -11.64
N VAL A 87 7.15 4.81 -10.48
CA VAL A 87 5.80 5.15 -10.05
C VAL A 87 5.90 6.14 -8.89
N ASP A 88 5.18 7.25 -9.01
CA ASP A 88 5.00 8.23 -7.93
C ASP A 88 3.69 7.93 -7.19
N VAL A 89 3.76 7.93 -5.86
CA VAL A 89 2.61 7.71 -4.97
C VAL A 89 2.54 8.86 -3.97
N GLU A 90 1.38 9.51 -3.87
CA GLU A 90 1.18 10.68 -3.02
C GLU A 90 -0.17 10.60 -2.29
N LEU A 91 -0.13 10.71 -0.96
CA LEU A 91 -1.32 10.91 -0.14
C LEU A 91 -1.67 12.40 -0.12
N THR A 92 -2.80 12.71 -0.75
CA THR A 92 -3.45 14.02 -0.68
C THR A 92 -4.46 14.05 0.47
N SER A 93 -5.19 15.16 0.64
CA SER A 93 -6.23 15.29 1.68
C SER A 93 -7.33 14.23 1.59
N ASP A 94 -7.72 13.82 0.37
CA ASP A 94 -8.89 12.95 0.16
C ASP A 94 -8.58 11.62 -0.52
N ASN A 95 -7.43 11.54 -1.22
CA ASN A 95 -7.11 10.41 -2.10
C ASN A 95 -5.61 10.06 -2.05
N VAL A 96 -5.26 8.86 -2.47
CA VAL A 96 -3.91 8.47 -2.86
C VAL A 96 -3.80 8.56 -4.38
N SER A 97 -2.95 9.46 -4.87
CA SER A 97 -2.59 9.56 -6.29
C SER A 97 -1.50 8.53 -6.59
N ILE A 98 -1.66 7.79 -7.68
CA ILE A 98 -0.69 6.82 -8.20
C ILE A 98 -0.46 7.16 -9.67
N SER A 99 0.77 7.53 -10.03
CA SER A 99 1.08 7.99 -11.39
C SER A 99 2.39 7.44 -11.92
N ALA A 100 2.43 7.24 -13.23
CA ALA A 100 3.66 6.96 -13.97
C ALA A 100 3.54 7.58 -15.37
N GLN A 101 4.54 8.38 -15.75
CA GLN A 101 4.53 9.10 -17.03
C GLN A 101 3.25 9.93 -17.23
N ARG A 102 2.41 9.59 -18.23
CA ARG A 102 1.15 10.27 -18.55
C ARG A 102 -0.08 9.61 -17.91
N SER A 103 0.10 8.52 -17.18
CA SER A 103 -0.98 7.79 -16.52
C SER A 103 -1.10 8.25 -15.06
N GLN A 104 -2.32 8.53 -14.62
CA GLN A 104 -2.63 8.90 -13.24
C GLN A 104 -3.93 8.24 -12.80
N PHE A 105 -3.92 7.71 -11.58
CA PHE A 105 -5.07 7.12 -10.91
C PHE A 105 -5.22 7.75 -9.53
N ALA A 106 -6.45 7.84 -9.05
CA ALA A 106 -6.76 8.23 -7.68
C ALA A 106 -7.50 7.10 -6.99
N VAL A 107 -7.03 6.73 -5.79
CA VAL A 107 -7.62 5.68 -4.95
C VAL A 107 -8.05 6.30 -3.63
N ARG A 108 -9.28 6.04 -3.20
CA ARG A 108 -9.72 6.50 -1.87
C ARG A 108 -9.03 5.67 -0.78
N PRO A 109 -8.35 6.30 0.19
CA PRO A 109 -7.82 5.60 1.34
C PRO A 109 -8.95 5.12 2.25
N MET A 110 -8.63 4.11 3.05
CA MET A 110 -9.47 3.61 4.14
C MET A 110 -9.01 4.27 5.46
N ALA A 111 -9.87 4.28 6.47
CA ALA A 111 -9.54 4.85 7.76
C ALA A 111 -8.38 4.08 8.42
N VAL A 112 -7.22 4.71 8.53
CA VAL A 112 -6.02 4.12 9.15
C VAL A 112 -6.30 3.69 10.60
N ALA A 113 -7.12 4.46 11.31
CA ALA A 113 -7.49 4.18 12.70
C ALA A 113 -8.24 2.84 12.88
N ASP A 114 -8.87 2.33 11.82
CA ASP A 114 -9.60 1.06 11.84
C ASP A 114 -8.66 -0.12 11.56
N PHE A 115 -7.46 0.12 11.02
CA PHE A 115 -6.50 -0.94 10.74
C PHE A 115 -5.90 -1.46 12.05
N PRO A 116 -5.86 -2.78 12.27
CA PRO A 116 -5.43 -3.35 13.54
C PRO A 116 -3.99 -2.96 13.88
N SER A 117 -3.75 -2.70 15.17
CA SER A 117 -2.39 -2.56 15.68
C SER A 117 -1.74 -3.93 15.72
N ILE A 118 -0.97 -4.26 14.68
CA ILE A 118 -0.22 -5.51 14.62
C ILE A 118 1.07 -5.32 15.39
N GLY A 119 1.22 -6.01 16.52
CA GLY A 119 2.46 -6.03 17.30
C GLY A 119 3.62 -6.55 16.46
N ALA A 120 4.86 -6.17 16.83
CA ALA A 120 6.03 -6.81 16.25
C ALA A 120 5.98 -8.32 16.55
N PRO A 121 6.41 -9.19 15.60
CA PRO A 121 6.59 -10.60 15.93
C PRO A 121 7.58 -10.69 17.10
N SER A 122 7.18 -11.40 18.14
CA SER A 122 7.99 -11.73 19.31
C SER A 122 9.19 -12.60 18.95
#